data_AF-A0AAU9Y1U0-F1
#
_entry.id   AF-A0AAU9Y1U0-F1
#
_cell.length_a   1.000
_cell.length_b   1.000
_cell.length_c   1.000
_cell.angle_alpha   90.00
_cell.angle_beta   90.00
_cell.angle_gamma   90.00
#
_symmetry.space_group_name_H-M   'P 1'
#
loop_
_entity.id
_entity.type
_entity.pdbx_description
1 polymer ?
#
loop_
_entity_poly.entity_id
_entity_poly.type
_entity_poly.pdbx_seq_one_letter_code
_entity_poly.pdbx_strand_id
1 'polypeptide(L)'
;MVECVLRRYRKRKGLLEKIGDLTNHYKPQLNHLGKVALNGLLDDKLDFNESELRNHAKDLTEFGFLSVQPGGSKLRQTLHYAFLHKSFQEFFAAFFICSQIQSKEMKPEELVSDPRYFVELKQILLFSCGILAMKCDEQVVALVKSLTNEVNEIEGRVAKIVLEAINECKREKSDFHSHLSKSFGTGLNLTNLDLSYNGISAAGATCIAEAIKVNKTLTNLDLRGNGISDAGATCIAEAIKVNKTLTNLDL
;
A
#
# COMPACT_ATOMS: atom_id res chain seq x y z
N MET A 1 7.46 11.51 6.59
CA MET A 1 6.65 11.85 7.78
C MET A 1 7.23 11.25 9.07
N VAL A 2 7.39 9.92 9.17
CA VAL A 2 7.94 9.23 10.37
C VAL A 2 9.28 9.83 10.84
N GLU A 3 10.24 9.97 9.94
CA GLU A 3 11.53 10.63 10.20
C GLU A 3 11.37 12.04 10.80
N CYS A 4 10.44 12.85 10.29
CA CYS A 4 10.21 14.21 10.81
C CYS A 4 9.71 14.18 12.25
N VAL A 5 8.79 13.27 12.57
CA VAL A 5 8.25 13.09 13.94
C VAL A 5 9.36 12.64 14.88
N LEU A 6 10.17 11.67 14.47
CA LEU A 6 11.31 11.18 15.27
C LEU A 6 12.39 12.27 15.47
N ARG A 7 12.67 13.09 14.45
CA ARG A 7 13.57 14.25 14.58
C ARG A 7 13.04 15.27 15.58
N ARG A 8 11.74 15.59 15.52
CA ARG A 8 11.08 16.49 16.49
C ARG A 8 11.14 15.93 17.90
N TYR A 9 10.88 14.64 18.08
CA TYR A 9 11.02 13.94 19.36
C TYR A 9 12.43 14.07 19.94
N ARG A 10 13.45 13.75 19.14
CA ARG A 10 14.86 13.84 19.56
C ARG A 10 15.28 15.24 19.94
N LYS A 11 14.89 16.24 19.13
CA LYS A 11 15.15 17.66 19.43
C LYS A 11 14.54 18.08 20.76
N ARG A 12 13.29 17.65 21.04
CA ARG A 12 12.62 17.92 22.34
C ARG A 12 13.33 17.25 23.53
N LYS A 13 13.96 16.08 23.31
CA LYS A 13 14.69 15.33 24.34
C LYS A 13 16.17 15.70 24.45
N GLY A 14 16.67 16.65 23.65
CA GLY A 14 18.09 17.02 23.64
C GLY A 14 19.03 15.92 23.13
N LEU A 15 18.51 14.97 22.34
CA LEU A 15 19.31 13.86 21.79
C LEU A 15 20.07 14.32 20.53
N LEU A 16 21.33 13.90 20.38
CA LEU A 16 22.20 14.29 19.25
C LEU A 16 21.58 14.00 17.87
N GLU A 17 21.75 14.91 16.92
CA GLU A 17 21.17 14.81 15.56
C GLU A 17 21.94 13.85 14.63
N LYS A 18 23.12 13.35 15.03
CA LYS A 18 24.02 12.56 14.15
C LYS A 18 23.54 11.14 13.81
N ILE A 19 22.36 10.72 14.24
CA ILE A 19 21.83 9.41 13.83
C ILE A 19 21.25 9.57 12.42
N GLY A 20 21.79 8.81 11.46
CA GLY A 20 21.38 8.86 10.05
C GLY A 20 19.91 8.50 9.85
N ASP A 21 19.62 7.20 9.75
CA ASP A 21 18.26 6.67 9.56
C ASP A 21 17.63 6.37 10.94
N LEU A 22 16.74 7.26 11.39
CA LEU A 22 16.03 7.13 12.67
C LEU A 22 15.00 6.01 12.61
N THR A 23 14.44 5.75 11.44
CA THR A 23 13.47 4.66 11.22
C THR A 23 14.13 3.31 11.49
N ASN A 24 15.39 3.12 11.07
CA ASN A 24 16.16 1.93 11.42
C ASN A 24 16.57 1.91 12.90
N HIS A 25 16.96 3.06 13.46
CA HIS A 25 17.37 3.13 14.87
C HIS A 25 16.24 2.75 15.84
N TYR A 26 15.01 3.21 15.58
CA TYR A 26 13.82 2.91 16.37
C TYR A 26 13.00 1.75 15.81
N LYS A 27 13.57 0.93 14.92
CA LYS A 27 12.85 -0.17 14.26
C LYS A 27 12.14 -1.12 15.24
N PRO A 28 12.71 -1.53 16.39
CA PRO A 28 12.00 -2.37 17.34
C PRO A 28 10.72 -1.72 17.88
N GLN A 29 10.78 -0.45 18.27
CA GLN A 29 9.62 0.32 18.73
C GLN A 29 8.57 0.46 17.62
N LEU A 30 9.00 0.86 16.42
CA LEU A 30 8.09 1.09 15.29
C LEU A 30 7.42 -0.22 14.83
N ASN A 31 8.14 -1.34 14.85
CA ASN A 31 7.57 -2.66 14.57
C ASN A 31 6.56 -3.08 15.63
N HIS A 32 6.84 -2.86 16.91
CA HIS A 32 5.87 -3.14 17.98
C HIS A 32 4.62 -2.29 17.82
N LEU A 33 4.78 -0.98 17.55
CA LEU A 33 3.66 -0.07 17.29
C LEU A 33 2.84 -0.52 16.08
N GLY A 34 3.50 -0.92 14.99
CA GLY A 34 2.84 -1.43 13.79
C GLY A 34 2.10 -2.74 14.01
N LYS A 35 2.62 -3.64 14.85
CA LYS A 35 1.91 -4.85 15.26
C LYS A 35 0.64 -4.55 16.05
N VAL A 36 0.71 -3.62 17.00
CA VAL A 36 -0.47 -3.15 17.75
C VAL A 36 -1.48 -2.50 16.80
N ALA A 37 -1.02 -1.67 15.87
CA ALA A 37 -1.86 -1.03 14.86
C ALA A 37 -2.60 -2.05 13.99
N LEU A 38 -1.88 -3.07 13.49
CA LEU A 38 -2.45 -4.14 12.67
C LEU A 38 -3.49 -4.94 13.45
N ASN A 39 -3.15 -5.43 14.64
CA ASN A 39 -4.08 -6.20 15.47
C ASN A 39 -5.35 -5.39 15.79
N GLY A 40 -5.19 -4.11 16.12
CA GLY A 40 -6.33 -3.21 16.34
C GLY A 40 -7.23 -3.12 15.10
N LEU A 41 -6.68 -2.92 13.91
CA LEU A 41 -7.46 -2.84 12.67
C LEU A 41 -8.17 -4.15 12.34
N LEU A 42 -7.55 -5.31 12.60
CA LEU A 42 -8.17 -6.61 12.39
C LEU A 42 -9.31 -6.91 13.38
N ASP A 43 -9.28 -6.25 14.54
CA ASP A 43 -10.30 -6.30 15.60
C ASP A 43 -11.33 -5.15 15.50
N ASP A 44 -11.26 -4.30 14.47
CA ASP A 44 -12.06 -3.07 14.31
C ASP A 44 -11.93 -2.08 15.49
N LYS A 45 -10.70 -1.95 16.02
CA LYS A 45 -10.33 -1.04 17.11
C LYS A 45 -9.38 0.06 16.65
N LEU A 46 -9.74 1.30 16.98
CA LEU A 46 -8.95 2.51 16.68
C LEU A 46 -8.20 3.07 17.89
N ASP A 47 -8.50 2.55 19.08
CA ASP A 47 -7.82 2.85 20.33
C ASP A 47 -7.29 1.57 21.00
N PHE A 48 -6.28 1.73 21.85
CA PHE A 48 -5.66 0.63 22.60
C PHE A 48 -5.17 1.11 23.96
N ASN A 49 -5.06 0.18 24.89
CA ASN A 49 -4.62 0.45 26.25
C ASN A 49 -3.09 0.51 26.34
N GLU A 50 -2.57 1.19 27.35
CA GLU A 50 -1.11 1.24 27.60
C GLU A 50 -0.45 -0.14 27.70
N SER A 51 -1.18 -1.11 28.27
CA SER A 51 -0.71 -2.49 28.43
C SER A 51 -0.36 -3.17 27.10
N GLU A 52 -0.97 -2.73 26.00
CA GLU A 52 -0.73 -3.27 24.66
C GLU A 52 0.59 -2.74 24.07
N LEU A 53 1.05 -1.56 24.52
CA LEU A 53 2.35 -0.98 24.14
C LEU A 53 3.54 -1.65 24.87
N ARG A 54 3.28 -2.40 25.94
CA ARG A 54 4.25 -3.22 26.69
C ARG A 54 5.55 -2.45 27.00
N ASN A 55 6.70 -3.09 26.75
CA ASN A 55 8.03 -2.59 27.10
C ASN A 55 8.43 -1.29 26.36
N HIS A 56 7.69 -0.90 25.31
CA HIS A 56 7.97 0.30 24.53
C HIS A 56 7.00 1.45 24.82
N ALA A 57 6.08 1.31 25.79
CA ALA A 57 5.08 2.33 26.11
C ALA A 57 5.69 3.72 26.33
N LYS A 58 6.76 3.82 27.13
CA LYS A 58 7.41 5.10 27.40
C LYS A 58 7.92 5.81 26.13
N ASP A 59 8.57 5.08 25.23
CA ASP A 59 9.11 5.65 24.00
C ASP A 59 7.98 6.01 23.02
N LEU A 60 7.04 5.08 22.80
CA LEU A 60 5.98 5.19 21.80
C LEU A 60 4.99 6.31 22.09
N THR A 61 4.64 6.49 23.36
CA THR A 61 3.76 7.57 23.81
C THR A 61 4.43 8.94 23.66
N GLU A 62 5.75 9.00 23.75
CA GLU A 62 6.48 10.25 23.61
C GLU A 62 6.84 10.59 22.16
N PHE A 63 6.93 9.62 21.24
CA PHE A 63 7.25 9.89 19.83
C PHE A 63 6.30 10.89 19.19
N GLY A 64 5.04 10.93 19.62
CA GLY A 64 4.03 11.86 19.11
C GLY A 64 3.27 11.30 17.90
N PHE A 65 3.26 9.98 17.72
CA PHE A 65 2.39 9.30 16.76
C PHE A 65 0.97 9.07 17.29
N LEU A 66 0.81 9.12 18.61
CA LEU A 66 -0.41 8.76 19.32
C LEU A 66 -0.97 9.95 20.08
N SER A 67 -2.29 10.07 20.08
CA SER A 67 -3.03 10.91 21.02
C SER A 67 -3.38 10.11 22.27
N VAL A 68 -3.36 10.77 23.43
CA VAL A 68 -3.71 10.16 24.72
C VAL A 68 -5.07 10.69 25.15
N GLN A 69 -5.97 9.80 25.53
CA GLN A 69 -7.28 10.14 26.04
C GLN A 69 -7.51 9.45 27.40
N PRO A 70 -8.12 10.14 28.38
CA PRO A 70 -8.53 9.51 29.63
C PRO A 70 -9.66 8.52 29.35
N GLY A 71 -9.54 7.30 29.90
CA GLY A 71 -10.57 6.27 29.79
C GLY A 71 -11.89 6.71 30.42
N GLY A 72 -12.99 6.15 29.92
CA GLY A 72 -14.35 6.53 30.34
C GLY A 72 -14.68 6.23 31.81
N SER A 73 -13.87 5.40 32.49
CA SER A 73 -14.08 5.06 33.91
C SER A 73 -13.43 6.08 34.84
N LYS A 74 -14.25 6.73 35.66
CA LYS A 74 -13.78 7.62 36.74
C LYS A 74 -13.20 6.86 37.94
N LEU A 75 -13.49 5.56 38.07
CA LEU A 75 -13.08 4.69 39.19
C LEU A 75 -11.76 3.95 38.90
N ARG A 76 -11.48 3.62 37.64
CA ARG A 76 -10.20 3.07 37.18
C ARG A 76 -9.74 3.92 36.00
N GLN A 77 -8.91 4.93 36.27
CA GLN A 77 -8.33 5.74 35.21
C GLN A 77 -7.38 4.88 34.38
N THR A 78 -7.81 4.49 33.19
CA THR A 78 -6.97 3.87 32.16
C THR A 78 -6.62 4.91 31.12
N LEU A 79 -5.41 4.85 30.58
CA LEU A 79 -5.00 5.68 29.45
C LEU A 79 -5.26 4.92 28.15
N HIS A 80 -6.05 5.54 27.27
CA HIS A 80 -6.32 5.06 25.93
C HIS A 80 -5.46 5.84 24.94
N TYR A 81 -4.90 5.13 23.98
CA TYR A 81 -4.04 5.67 22.95
C TYR A 81 -4.67 5.38 21.60
N ALA A 82 -4.70 6.41 20.75
CA ALA A 82 -5.22 6.29 19.39
C ALA A 82 -4.29 6.99 18.41
N PHE A 83 -4.20 6.47 17.19
CA PHE A 83 -3.55 7.20 16.11
C PHE A 83 -4.37 8.44 15.75
N LEU A 84 -3.70 9.48 15.26
CA LEU A 84 -4.36 10.73 14.86
C LEU A 84 -5.42 10.53 13.76
N HIS A 85 -5.25 9.49 12.94
CA HIS A 85 -6.18 9.14 11.87
C HIS A 85 -6.06 7.64 11.53
N LYS A 86 -7.14 7.01 11.05
CA LYS A 86 -7.16 5.59 10.65
C LYS A 86 -6.06 5.28 9.63
N SER A 87 -5.88 6.13 8.61
CA SER A 87 -4.81 5.92 7.62
C SER A 87 -3.40 5.94 8.20
N PHE A 88 -3.19 6.59 9.34
CA PHE A 88 -1.91 6.58 10.02
C PHE A 88 -1.69 5.26 10.78
N GLN A 89 -2.76 4.70 11.36
CA GLN A 89 -2.75 3.34 11.90
C GLN A 89 -2.47 2.31 10.79
N GLU A 90 -3.14 2.44 9.64
CA GLU A 90 -2.94 1.57 8.47
C GLU A 90 -1.51 1.66 7.92
N PHE A 91 -0.90 2.85 7.92
CA PHE A 91 0.50 3.02 7.55
C PHE A 91 1.44 2.25 8.48
N PHE A 92 1.24 2.30 9.80
CA PHE A 92 2.08 1.55 10.74
C PHE A 92 1.85 0.04 10.66
N ALA A 93 0.61 -0.39 10.40
CA ALA A 93 0.31 -1.78 10.09
C ALA A 93 1.06 -2.26 8.84
N ALA A 94 1.03 -1.48 7.76
CA ALA A 94 1.79 -1.75 6.53
C ALA A 94 3.30 -1.77 6.78
N PHE A 95 3.84 -0.85 7.59
CA PHE A 95 5.25 -0.83 7.98
C PHE A 95 5.66 -2.14 8.67
N PHE A 96 4.85 -2.63 9.61
CA PHE A 96 5.09 -3.91 10.28
C PHE A 96 5.07 -5.08 9.28
N ILE A 97 4.04 -5.18 8.44
CA ILE A 97 3.93 -6.21 7.40
C ILE A 97 5.15 -6.20 6.47
N CYS A 98 5.55 -5.03 5.99
CA CYS A 98 6.74 -4.88 5.15
C CYS A 98 8.02 -5.33 5.87
N SER A 99 8.13 -5.05 7.18
CA SER A 99 9.27 -5.55 7.96
C SER A 99 9.27 -7.08 8.08
N GLN A 100 8.10 -7.74 8.14
CA GLN A 100 7.98 -9.20 8.16
C GLN A 100 8.32 -9.82 6.78
N ILE A 101 7.89 -9.17 5.69
CA ILE A 101 8.25 -9.57 4.33
C ILE A 101 9.77 -9.45 4.12
N GLN A 102 10.39 -8.36 4.60
CA GLN A 102 11.84 -8.15 4.53
C GLN A 102 12.65 -9.17 5.35
N SER A 103 12.18 -9.55 6.53
CA SER A 103 12.80 -10.60 7.35
C SER A 103 12.53 -12.01 6.82
N LYS A 104 11.72 -12.15 5.75
CA LYS A 104 11.25 -13.44 5.19
C LYS A 104 10.44 -14.27 6.19
N GLU A 105 9.88 -13.63 7.21
CA GLU A 105 8.94 -14.25 8.16
C GLU A 105 7.54 -14.38 7.57
N MET A 106 7.23 -13.54 6.57
CA MET A 106 5.97 -13.53 5.83
C MET A 106 6.26 -13.43 4.34
N LYS A 107 5.47 -14.12 3.51
CA LYS A 107 5.53 -13.99 2.05
C LYS A 107 4.52 -12.95 1.55
N PRO A 108 4.76 -12.30 0.39
CA PRO A 108 3.80 -11.35 -0.20
C PRO A 108 2.42 -11.96 -0.47
N GLU A 109 2.34 -13.26 -0.79
CA GLU A 109 1.07 -13.96 -1.05
C GLU A 109 0.18 -14.01 0.21
N GLU A 110 0.78 -14.09 1.40
CA GLU A 110 0.02 -14.12 2.65
C GLU A 110 -0.70 -12.79 2.89
N LEU A 111 -0.13 -11.67 2.44
CA LEU A 111 -0.79 -10.35 2.50
C LEU A 111 -2.01 -10.33 1.58
N VAL A 112 -1.90 -10.93 0.39
CA VAL A 112 -2.96 -10.91 -0.63
C VAL A 112 -4.11 -11.87 -0.29
N SER A 113 -3.86 -12.91 0.51
CA SER A 113 -4.89 -13.90 0.88
C SER A 113 -6.05 -13.39 1.74
N ASP A 114 -5.91 -12.23 2.38
CA ASP A 114 -6.97 -11.67 3.23
C ASP A 114 -7.80 -10.63 2.44
N PRO A 115 -9.08 -10.94 2.15
CA PRO A 115 -9.92 -10.08 1.32
C PRO A 115 -10.16 -8.69 1.94
N ARG A 116 -9.97 -8.52 3.25
CA ARG A 116 -10.14 -7.22 3.93
C ARG A 116 -9.21 -6.16 3.35
N TYR A 117 -8.03 -6.55 2.85
CA TYR A 117 -7.07 -5.63 2.23
C TYR A 117 -7.48 -5.14 0.83
N PHE A 118 -8.57 -5.66 0.26
CA PHE A 118 -9.16 -5.14 -0.98
C PHE A 118 -10.39 -4.27 -0.75
N VAL A 119 -10.91 -4.23 0.49
CA VAL A 119 -12.13 -3.49 0.84
C VAL A 119 -11.87 -2.49 1.97
N GLU A 120 -11.88 -2.93 3.21
CA GLU A 120 -11.89 -2.10 4.41
C GLU A 120 -10.50 -1.59 4.82
N LEU A 121 -9.47 -2.35 4.46
CA LEU A 121 -8.07 -2.14 4.85
C LEU A 121 -7.16 -1.92 3.62
N LYS A 122 -7.74 -1.46 2.52
CA LYS A 122 -7.06 -1.17 1.25
C LYS A 122 -5.78 -0.32 1.42
N GLN A 123 -5.79 0.64 2.32
CA GLN A 123 -4.62 1.49 2.54
C GLN A 123 -3.41 0.73 3.05
N ILE A 124 -3.59 -0.37 3.80
CA ILE A 124 -2.48 -1.22 4.24
C ILE A 124 -1.76 -1.80 3.02
N LEU A 125 -2.52 -2.31 2.05
CA LEU A 125 -1.96 -2.87 0.82
C LEU A 125 -1.22 -1.79 0.01
N LEU A 126 -1.86 -0.63 -0.19
CA LEU A 126 -1.27 0.50 -0.92
C LEU A 126 0.04 0.99 -0.29
N PHE A 127 0.03 1.23 1.03
CA PHE A 127 1.24 1.62 1.75
C PHE A 127 2.31 0.53 1.72
N SER A 128 1.92 -0.75 1.75
CA SER A 128 2.88 -1.86 1.68
C SER A 128 3.61 -1.86 0.35
N CYS A 129 2.91 -1.66 -0.78
CA CYS A 129 3.53 -1.52 -2.09
C CYS A 129 4.51 -0.35 -2.14
N GLY A 130 4.12 0.84 -1.67
CA GLY A 130 5.00 2.01 -1.63
C GLY A 130 6.24 1.81 -0.74
N ILE A 131 6.06 1.20 0.45
CA ILE A 131 7.17 0.93 1.38
C ILE A 131 8.13 -0.10 0.80
N LEU A 132 7.63 -1.21 0.25
CA LEU A 132 8.47 -2.24 -0.38
C LEU A 132 9.18 -1.68 -1.61
N ALA A 133 8.52 -0.87 -2.43
CA ALA A 133 9.18 -0.20 -3.54
C ALA A 133 10.32 0.71 -3.10
N MET A 134 10.35 1.24 -1.88
CA MET A 134 11.50 2.02 -1.41
C MET A 134 12.63 1.17 -0.80
N LYS A 135 12.41 -0.13 -0.63
CA LYS A 135 13.29 -1.01 0.16
C LYS A 135 13.83 -2.21 -0.60
N CYS A 136 13.02 -2.86 -1.45
CA CYS A 136 13.40 -4.06 -2.19
C CYS A 136 12.51 -4.24 -3.44
N ASP A 137 13.11 -4.05 -4.62
CA ASP A 137 12.45 -4.13 -5.92
C ASP A 137 11.91 -5.55 -6.15
N GLU A 138 12.65 -6.58 -5.75
CA GLU A 138 12.24 -7.97 -5.90
C GLU A 138 10.97 -8.30 -5.12
N GLN A 139 10.83 -7.76 -3.91
CA GLN A 139 9.67 -8.02 -3.04
C GLN A 139 8.41 -7.33 -3.53
N VAL A 140 8.51 -6.08 -4.01
CA VAL A 140 7.34 -5.40 -4.58
C VAL A 140 6.94 -6.00 -5.92
N VAL A 141 7.88 -6.46 -6.75
CA VAL A 141 7.57 -7.22 -7.97
C VAL A 141 6.86 -8.52 -7.62
N ALA A 142 7.31 -9.25 -6.60
CA ALA A 142 6.64 -10.46 -6.11
C ALA A 142 5.21 -10.14 -5.63
N LEU A 143 5.03 -9.08 -4.84
CA LEU A 143 3.71 -8.65 -4.38
C LEU A 143 2.77 -8.30 -5.55
N VAL A 144 3.25 -7.57 -6.56
CA VAL A 144 2.46 -7.26 -7.76
C VAL A 144 2.08 -8.54 -8.52
N LYS A 145 2.95 -9.55 -8.57
CA LYS A 145 2.60 -10.85 -9.16
C LYS A 145 1.51 -11.57 -8.36
N SER A 146 1.62 -11.61 -7.03
CA SER A 146 0.58 -12.19 -6.16
C SER A 146 -0.77 -11.47 -6.37
N LEU A 147 -0.75 -10.13 -6.44
CA LEU A 147 -1.93 -9.33 -6.76
C LEU A 147 -2.50 -9.61 -8.16
N THR A 148 -1.63 -9.86 -9.14
CA THR A 148 -2.06 -10.21 -10.50
C THR A 148 -2.76 -11.57 -10.51
N ASN A 149 -2.27 -12.53 -9.73
CA ASN A 149 -2.94 -13.83 -9.58
C ASN A 149 -4.33 -13.67 -8.97
N GLU A 150 -4.47 -12.86 -7.93
CA GLU A 150 -5.78 -12.55 -7.34
C GLU A 150 -6.72 -11.95 -8.39
N VAL A 151 -6.26 -10.94 -9.15
CA VAL A 151 -7.03 -10.35 -10.25
C VAL A 151 -7.52 -11.40 -11.25
N ASN A 152 -6.68 -12.38 -11.60
CA ASN A 152 -7.05 -13.47 -12.48
C ASN A 152 -8.11 -14.39 -11.84
N GLU A 153 -7.94 -14.74 -10.56
CA GLU A 153 -8.83 -15.64 -9.81
C GLU A 153 -10.23 -15.06 -9.61
N ILE A 154 -10.34 -13.74 -9.40
CA ILE A 154 -11.63 -13.06 -9.19
C ILE A 154 -12.07 -12.22 -10.39
N GLU A 155 -11.66 -12.61 -11.59
CA GLU A 155 -12.18 -12.09 -12.86
C GLU A 155 -12.08 -10.56 -12.99
N GLY A 156 -10.97 -9.97 -12.56
CA GLY A 156 -10.70 -8.54 -12.77
C GLY A 156 -11.18 -7.61 -11.65
N ARG A 157 -11.97 -8.08 -10.68
CA ARG A 157 -12.66 -7.21 -9.68
C ARG A 157 -11.74 -6.27 -8.91
N VAL A 158 -10.52 -6.69 -8.60
CA VAL A 158 -9.54 -5.88 -7.83
C VAL A 158 -8.47 -5.25 -8.72
N ALA A 159 -8.58 -5.33 -10.05
CA ALA A 159 -7.57 -4.79 -10.97
C ALA A 159 -7.31 -3.30 -10.75
N LYS A 160 -8.36 -2.50 -10.45
CA LYS A 160 -8.21 -1.08 -10.07
C LYS A 160 -7.23 -0.89 -8.91
N ILE A 161 -7.33 -1.73 -7.87
CA ILE A 161 -6.50 -1.61 -6.67
C ILE A 161 -5.04 -1.89 -7.01
N VAL A 162 -4.77 -2.84 -7.92
CA VAL A 162 -3.42 -3.11 -8.41
C VAL A 162 -2.85 -1.90 -9.16
N LEU A 163 -3.67 -1.22 -9.97
CA LEU A 163 -3.23 0.01 -10.67
C LEU A 163 -2.88 1.14 -9.69
N GLU A 164 -3.67 1.31 -8.63
CA GLU A 164 -3.39 2.27 -7.56
C GLU A 164 -2.13 1.87 -6.79
N ALA A 165 -1.96 0.58 -6.47
CA ALA A 165 -0.80 0.06 -5.77
C ALA A 165 0.50 0.27 -6.57
N ILE A 166 0.46 0.09 -7.89
CA ILE A 166 1.58 0.39 -8.78
C ILE A 166 1.87 1.90 -8.80
N ASN A 167 0.84 2.74 -8.72
CA ASN A 167 1.02 4.19 -8.64
C ASN A 167 1.72 4.63 -7.34
N GLU A 168 1.48 3.96 -6.21
CA GLU A 168 2.20 4.20 -4.95
C GLU A 168 3.70 3.85 -5.03
N CYS A 169 4.11 3.04 -6.02
CA CYS A 169 5.50 2.66 -6.23
C CYS A 169 6.30 3.67 -7.08
N LYS A 170 5.71 4.82 -7.45
CA LYS A 170 6.39 5.84 -8.25
C LYS A 170 7.58 6.43 -7.51
N ARG A 171 8.73 6.49 -8.19
CA ARG A 171 9.96 7.14 -7.71
C ARG A 171 10.29 8.32 -8.61
N GLU A 172 10.92 9.34 -8.05
CA GLU A 172 11.38 10.49 -8.85
C GLU A 172 12.38 10.03 -9.91
N LYS A 173 12.19 10.49 -11.15
CA LYS A 173 13.09 10.23 -12.29
C LYS A 173 13.31 8.73 -12.58
N SER A 174 12.31 7.89 -12.32
CA SER A 174 12.38 6.44 -12.57
C SER A 174 11.14 5.93 -13.29
N ASP A 175 11.34 4.99 -14.20
CA ASP A 175 10.31 4.23 -14.90
C ASP A 175 9.90 2.95 -14.16
N PHE A 176 10.26 2.79 -12.88
CA PHE A 176 10.00 1.57 -12.12
C PHE A 176 8.51 1.17 -12.10
N HIS A 177 7.60 2.14 -12.01
CA HIS A 177 6.16 1.89 -12.09
C HIS A 177 5.72 1.36 -13.47
N SER A 178 6.41 1.72 -14.58
CA SER A 178 6.20 1.10 -15.91
C SER A 178 6.67 -0.36 -15.89
N HIS A 179 7.80 -0.67 -15.23
CA HIS A 179 8.24 -2.06 -15.05
C HIS A 179 7.19 -2.90 -14.30
N LEU A 180 6.63 -2.39 -13.20
CA LEU A 180 5.55 -3.06 -12.47
C LEU A 180 4.28 -3.21 -13.32
N SER A 181 3.92 -2.17 -14.10
CA SER A 181 2.78 -2.22 -15.03
C SER A 181 2.95 -3.31 -16.09
N LYS A 182 4.16 -3.47 -16.63
CA LYS A 182 4.49 -4.55 -17.57
C LYS A 182 4.47 -5.92 -16.90
N SER A 183 4.90 -6.02 -15.64
CA SER A 183 4.79 -7.26 -14.85
C SER A 183 3.33 -7.65 -14.67
N PHE A 184 2.46 -6.70 -14.30
CA PHE A 184 1.01 -6.90 -14.23
C PHE A 184 0.44 -7.34 -15.59
N GLY A 185 0.77 -6.61 -16.67
CA GLY A 185 0.32 -6.95 -18.02
C GLY A 185 0.78 -8.33 -18.51
N THR A 186 1.99 -8.77 -18.15
CA THR A 186 2.49 -10.10 -18.54
C THR A 186 1.79 -11.22 -17.78
N GLY A 187 1.44 -10.99 -16.51
CA GLY A 187 0.77 -11.99 -15.66
C GLY A 187 -0.76 -12.04 -15.80
N LEU A 188 -1.38 -10.99 -16.32
CA LEU A 188 -2.82 -10.92 -16.53
C LEU A 188 -3.25 -11.91 -17.63
N ASN A 189 -4.04 -12.93 -17.27
CA ASN A 189 -4.44 -14.02 -18.17
C ASN A 189 -5.92 -14.00 -18.55
N LEU A 190 -6.61 -12.90 -18.24
CA LEU A 190 -8.01 -12.69 -18.60
C LEU A 190 -8.15 -12.33 -20.08
N THR A 191 -9.21 -12.82 -20.71
CA THR A 191 -9.62 -12.40 -22.07
C THR A 191 -10.54 -11.19 -22.04
N ASN A 192 -11.30 -11.03 -20.96
CA ASN A 192 -12.20 -9.90 -20.71
C ASN A 192 -11.80 -9.22 -19.41
N LEU A 193 -11.60 -7.90 -19.45
CA LEU A 193 -11.40 -7.09 -18.25
C LEU A 193 -12.35 -5.90 -18.30
N ASP A 194 -13.33 -5.91 -17.40
CA ASP A 194 -14.24 -4.79 -17.19
C ASP A 194 -13.69 -3.91 -16.05
N LEU A 195 -13.25 -2.70 -16.44
CA LEU A 195 -12.83 -1.64 -15.53
C LEU A 195 -13.75 -0.43 -15.65
N SER A 196 -14.95 -0.57 -16.22
CA SER A 196 -15.90 0.53 -16.36
C SER A 196 -16.30 1.10 -15.00
N TYR A 197 -16.53 2.42 -14.94
CA TYR A 197 -16.97 3.15 -13.74
C TYR A 197 -16.12 2.94 -12.48
N ASN A 198 -14.83 2.66 -12.64
CA ASN A 198 -13.91 2.43 -11.54
C ASN A 198 -13.16 3.69 -11.08
N GLY A 199 -13.37 4.85 -11.69
CA GLY A 199 -12.62 6.07 -11.38
C GLY A 199 -11.10 5.90 -11.62
N ILE A 200 -10.73 5.28 -12.74
CA ILE A 200 -9.33 5.11 -13.14
C ILE A 200 -8.67 6.49 -13.34
N SER A 201 -7.66 6.78 -12.52
CA SER A 201 -6.91 8.03 -12.61
C SER A 201 -6.05 8.10 -13.89
N ALA A 202 -5.55 9.29 -14.23
CA ALA A 202 -4.60 9.45 -15.34
C ALA A 202 -3.36 8.54 -15.19
N ALA A 203 -2.88 8.35 -13.95
CA ALA A 203 -1.80 7.41 -13.66
C ALA A 203 -2.21 5.95 -13.91
N GLY A 204 -3.44 5.58 -13.53
CA GLY A 204 -3.99 4.26 -13.82
C GLY A 204 -4.10 4.00 -15.32
N ALA A 205 -4.53 4.99 -16.11
CA ALA A 205 -4.56 4.91 -17.57
C ALA A 205 -3.17 4.67 -18.18
N THR A 206 -2.14 5.36 -17.68
CA THR A 206 -0.74 5.10 -18.09
C THR A 206 -0.29 3.68 -17.71
N CYS A 207 -0.64 3.20 -16.51
CA CYS A 207 -0.32 1.83 -16.10
C CYS A 207 -1.00 0.78 -17.00
N ILE A 208 -2.28 0.99 -17.32
CA ILE A 208 -3.04 0.14 -18.25
C ILE A 208 -2.36 0.13 -19.63
N ALA A 209 -1.97 1.29 -20.16
CA ALA A 209 -1.28 1.37 -21.44
C ALA A 209 0.03 0.56 -21.44
N GLU A 210 0.86 0.68 -20.39
CA GLU A 210 2.10 -0.10 -20.27
C GLU A 210 1.85 -1.60 -20.10
N ALA A 211 0.78 -1.99 -19.41
CA ALA A 211 0.36 -3.39 -19.28
C ALA A 211 -0.11 -3.98 -20.63
N ILE A 212 -0.95 -3.24 -21.38
CA ILE A 212 -1.46 -3.65 -22.69
C ILE A 212 -0.32 -3.88 -23.69
N LYS A 213 0.73 -3.05 -23.68
CA LYS A 213 1.86 -3.20 -24.62
C LYS A 213 2.49 -4.60 -24.59
N VAL A 214 2.45 -5.28 -23.45
CA VAL A 214 3.11 -6.59 -23.26
C VAL A 214 2.13 -7.74 -23.05
N ASN A 215 0.86 -7.46 -22.75
CA ASN A 215 -0.16 -8.49 -22.56
C ASN A 215 -0.44 -9.24 -23.88
N LYS A 216 -0.67 -10.56 -23.78
CA LYS A 216 -0.91 -11.45 -24.93
C LYS A 216 -2.21 -12.25 -24.84
N THR A 217 -3.10 -11.92 -23.91
CA THR A 217 -4.29 -12.73 -23.61
C THR A 217 -5.58 -11.91 -23.66
N LEU A 218 -5.52 -10.65 -23.23
CA LEU A 218 -6.66 -9.75 -23.18
C LEU A 218 -7.13 -9.41 -24.60
N THR A 219 -8.40 -9.69 -24.86
CA THR A 219 -9.08 -9.41 -26.13
C THR A 219 -10.11 -8.28 -25.99
N ASN A 220 -10.70 -8.13 -24.81
CA ASN A 220 -11.73 -7.14 -24.52
C ASN A 220 -11.38 -6.34 -23.26
N LEU A 221 -11.33 -5.01 -23.38
CA LEU A 221 -11.10 -4.10 -22.27
C LEU A 221 -12.15 -3.00 -22.26
N ASP A 222 -12.91 -2.91 -21.17
CA ASP A 222 -13.88 -1.83 -20.96
C ASP A 222 -13.36 -0.82 -19.93
N LEU A 223 -13.23 0.44 -20.34
CA LEU A 223 -12.80 1.57 -19.50
C LEU A 223 -13.85 2.69 -19.47
N ARG A 224 -15.09 2.43 -19.91
CA ARG A 224 -16.15 3.44 -19.96
C ARG A 224 -16.41 4.07 -18.60
N GLY A 225 -16.75 5.35 -18.58
CA GLY A 225 -17.16 6.03 -17.36
C GLY A 225 -16.04 6.28 -16.35
N ASN A 226 -14.76 6.18 -16.77
CA ASN A 226 -13.62 6.48 -15.90
C ASN A 226 -13.10 7.93 -16.00
N GLY A 227 -13.58 8.72 -16.97
CA GLY A 227 -13.09 10.09 -17.18
C GLY A 227 -11.62 10.13 -17.62
N ILE A 228 -11.23 9.23 -18.53
CA ILE A 228 -9.86 9.15 -19.05
C ILE A 228 -9.50 10.47 -19.76
N SER A 229 -8.49 11.16 -19.25
CA SER A 229 -7.97 12.40 -19.86
C SER A 229 -7.32 12.16 -21.24
N ASP A 230 -7.20 13.21 -22.06
CA ASP A 230 -6.53 13.17 -23.37
C ASP A 230 -5.13 12.56 -23.33
N ALA A 231 -4.36 12.84 -22.26
CA ALA A 231 -3.04 12.24 -22.07
C ALA A 231 -3.12 10.72 -21.85
N GLY A 232 -4.08 10.27 -21.04
CA GLY A 232 -4.34 8.85 -20.82
C GLY A 232 -4.81 8.15 -22.10
N ALA A 233 -5.72 8.76 -22.84
CA ALA A 233 -6.19 8.25 -24.13
C ALA A 233 -5.05 8.15 -25.16
N THR A 234 -4.13 9.13 -25.17
CA THR A 234 -2.93 9.09 -26.02
C THR A 234 -2.03 7.91 -25.68
N CYS A 235 -1.76 7.66 -24.38
CA CYS A 235 -0.98 6.49 -23.96
C CYS A 235 -1.64 5.17 -24.39
N ILE A 236 -2.96 5.04 -24.23
CA ILE A 236 -3.70 3.85 -24.65
C ILE A 236 -3.63 3.68 -26.18
N ALA A 237 -3.78 4.77 -26.94
CA ALA A 237 -3.66 4.76 -28.40
C ALA A 237 -2.27 4.30 -28.87
N GLU A 238 -1.20 4.66 -28.16
CA GLU A 238 0.15 4.15 -28.45
C GLU A 238 0.30 2.67 -28.10
N ALA A 239 -0.32 2.21 -27.01
CA ALA A 239 -0.27 0.81 -26.59
C ALA A 239 -0.97 -0.12 -27.59
N ILE A 240 -2.14 0.27 -28.11
CA ILE A 240 -2.90 -0.55 -29.06
C ILE A 240 -2.22 -0.66 -30.44
N LYS A 241 -1.36 0.29 -30.83
CA LYS A 241 -0.57 0.17 -32.08
C LYS A 241 0.35 -1.06 -32.06
N VAL A 242 0.92 -1.36 -30.90
CA VAL A 242 1.90 -2.45 -30.73
C VAL A 242 1.26 -3.74 -30.22
N ASN A 243 0.18 -3.65 -29.42
CA ASN A 243 -0.58 -4.82 -29.00
C ASN A 243 -1.26 -5.49 -30.22
N LYS A 244 -1.28 -6.84 -30.23
CA LYS A 244 -1.83 -7.65 -31.33
C LYS A 244 -2.98 -8.57 -30.89
N THR A 245 -3.42 -8.50 -29.65
CA THR A 245 -4.40 -9.41 -29.05
C THR A 245 -5.70 -8.72 -28.69
N LEU A 246 -5.64 -7.44 -28.29
CA LEU A 246 -6.81 -6.64 -27.96
C LEU A 246 -7.61 -6.35 -29.23
N THR A 247 -8.85 -6.84 -29.28
CA THR A 247 -9.75 -6.68 -30.42
C THR A 247 -10.86 -5.66 -30.14
N ASN A 248 -11.25 -5.51 -28.88
CA ASN A 248 -12.28 -4.56 -28.45
C ASN A 248 -11.77 -3.72 -27.29
N LEU A 249 -11.94 -2.40 -27.42
CA LEU A 249 -11.61 -1.41 -26.41
C LEU A 249 -12.74 -0.39 -26.34
N ASP A 250 -13.37 -0.28 -25.17
CA ASP A 250 -14.36 0.76 -24.87
C ASP A 250 -13.73 1.80 -23.92
N LEU A 251 -13.87 3.10 -24.21
CA LEU A 251 -13.30 4.23 -23.44
C LEU A 251 -14.40 5.17 -22.93
#